data_AF-A0A821NPV4-F1
#
_entry.id   AF-A0A821NPV4-F1
#
_cell.length_a   1.000
_cell.length_b   1.000
_cell.length_c   1.000
_cell.angle_alpha   90.00
_cell.angle_beta   90.00
_cell.angle_gamma   90.00
#
_symmetry.space_group_name_H-M   'P 1'
#
loop_
_entity.id
_entity.type
_entity.pdbx_description
1 polymer ?
#
loop_
_entity_poly.entity_id
_entity_poly.type
_entity_poly.pdbx_seq_one_letter_code
_entity_poly.pdbx_strand_id
1 'polypeptide(L)' 'GAHSDDGSLTFVFQHDNKSGLEIFDRSTNVWHPVEARDNMIVVNFGDVF' A
#
# COMPACT_ATOMS: atom_id res chain seq x y z
N GLY A 1 1.76 -5.74 10.03
CA GLY A 1 2.32 -4.62 10.81
C GLY A 1 3.11 -3.72 9.88
N ALA A 2 3.59 -2.57 10.35
CA ALA A 2 4.35 -1.63 9.52
C ALA A 2 5.67 -2.26 9.03
N HIS A 3 5.94 -2.19 7.73
CA HIS A 3 7.17 -2.64 7.07
C HIS A 3 7.31 -1.98 5.68
N SER A 4 8.50 -2.06 5.09
CA SER A 4 8.76 -1.92 3.64
C SER A 4 8.89 -3.31 3.00
N ASP A 5 8.69 -3.40 1.69
CA ASP A 5 8.90 -4.65 0.95
C ASP A 5 10.37 -4.76 0.49
N ASP A 6 10.99 -5.94 0.66
CA ASP A 6 12.39 -6.19 0.23
C ASP A 6 12.60 -6.19 -1.30
N GLY A 7 11.51 -6.15 -2.08
CA GLY A 7 11.54 -6.24 -3.56
C GLY A 7 11.71 -4.89 -4.28
N SER A 8 11.52 -4.88 -5.60
CA SER A 8 11.50 -3.64 -6.39
C SER A 8 10.10 -3.03 -6.52
N LEU A 9 9.13 -3.85 -6.93
CA LEU A 9 7.72 -3.46 -7.08
C LEU A 9 6.82 -4.57 -6.54
N THR A 10 5.82 -4.17 -5.78
CA THR A 10 4.74 -5.06 -5.31
C THR A 10 3.43 -4.63 -5.94
N PHE A 11 2.65 -5.61 -6.42
CA PHE A 11 1.30 -5.41 -6.95
C PHE A 11 0.29 -6.04 -6.00
N VAL A 12 -0.57 -5.22 -5.40
CA VAL A 12 -1.56 -5.66 -4.42
C VAL A 12 -2.96 -5.63 -5.03
N PHE A 13 -3.60 -6.79 -5.06
CA PHE A 13 -5.00 -6.97 -5.42
C PHE A 13 -5.82 -6.98 -4.12
N GLN A 14 -6.63 -5.94 -3.91
CA GLN A 14 -7.47 -5.83 -2.72
C GLN A 14 -8.83 -6.46 -2.96
N HIS A 15 -9.42 -7.05 -1.92
CA HIS A 15 -10.81 -7.52 -1.97
C HIS A 15 -11.78 -6.35 -1.81
N ASP A 16 -12.80 -6.32 -2.67
CA ASP A 16 -13.83 -5.30 -2.67
C ASP A 16 -14.44 -5.11 -1.27
N ASN A 17 -14.59 -3.85 -0.87
CA ASN A 17 -15.17 -3.44 0.42
C ASN A 17 -14.46 -3.97 1.68
N LYS A 18 -13.26 -4.57 1.56
CA LYS A 18 -12.40 -4.91 2.70
C LYS A 18 -11.19 -3.99 2.72
N SER A 19 -11.34 -2.86 3.43
CA SER A 19 -10.25 -1.92 3.67
C SER A 19 -9.35 -2.40 4.82
N GLY A 20 -8.08 -2.02 4.79
CA GLY A 20 -7.11 -2.36 5.84
C GLY A 20 -5.65 -2.06 5.46
N LEU A 21 -5.40 -1.73 4.19
CA LEU A 21 -4.12 -1.20 3.75
C LEU A 21 -4.03 0.28 4.12
N GLU A 22 -2.95 0.65 4.79
CA GLU A 22 -2.61 2.03 5.10
C GLU A 22 -1.17 2.29 4.65
N ILE A 23 -0.91 3.51 4.19
CA ILE A 23 0.44 3.98 3.85
C ILE A 23 0.89 5.04 4.83
N PHE A 24 2.16 5.00 5.23
CA PHE A 24 2.73 6.00 6.12
C PHE A 24 3.36 7.13 5.30
N ASP A 25 2.77 8.32 5.36
CA ASP A 25 3.37 9.53 4.78
C ASP A 25 4.45 10.06 5.72
N ARG A 26 5.71 9.91 5.31
CA ARG A 26 6.88 10.34 6.09
C ARG A 26 7.00 11.87 6.21
N SER A 27 6.36 12.64 5.33
CA SER A 27 6.42 14.11 5.36
C SER A 27 5.51 14.69 6.44
N THR A 28 4.38 14.02 6.71
CA THR A 28 3.39 14.43 7.71
C THR A 28 3.40 13.56 8.98
N ASN A 29 4.07 12.41 8.93
CA ASN A 29 4.05 11.36 9.96
C ASN A 29 2.63 10.84 10.26
N VAL A 30 1.81 10.69 9.22
CA VAL A 30 0.42 10.23 9.32
C VAL A 30 0.21 8.99 8.47
N TRP A 31 -0.63 8.07 8.97
CA TRP A 31 -1.12 6.93 8.20
C TRP A 31 -2.35 7.34 7.38
N HIS A 32 -2.33 7.04 6.10
CA HIS A 32 -3.44 7.28 5.18
C HIS A 32 -4.04 5.95 4.71
N PRO A 33 -5.36 5.78 4.77
CA PRO A 33 -6.00 4.58 4.25
C PRO A 33 -5.91 4.54 2.72
N VAL A 34 -5.63 3.37 2.17
CA VAL A 34 -5.75 3.10 0.74
C VAL A 34 -7.12 2.48 0.48
N GLU A 35 -7.98 3.24 -0.19
CA GLU A 35 -9.33 2.82 -0.52
C GLU A 35 -9.30 1.62 -1.48
N ALA A 36 -9.93 0.51 -1.09
CA ALA A 36 -10.12 -0.63 -1.98
C ALA A 36 -11.23 -0.32 -2.99
N ARG A 37 -10.92 -0.42 -4.28
CA ARG A 37 -11.88 -0.21 -5.38
C ARG A 37 -11.83 -1.35 -6.38
N ASP A 38 -12.99 -1.72 -6.90
CA ASP A 38 -13.11 -2.74 -7.94
C ASP A 38 -12.25 -2.37 -9.15
N ASN A 39 -11.60 -3.38 -9.75
CA ASN A 39 -10.74 -3.23 -10.92
C ASN A 39 -9.53 -2.30 -10.73
N MET A 40 -9.06 -2.13 -9.48
CA MET A 40 -7.86 -1.38 -9.15
C MET A 40 -6.75 -2.30 -8.64
N ILE A 41 -5.51 -1.96 -8.97
CA ILE A 41 -4.30 -2.58 -8.39
C ILE A 41 -3.52 -1.47 -7.70
N VAL A 42 -3.10 -1.71 -6.46
CA VAL A 42 -2.16 -0.84 -5.76
C VAL A 42 -0.74 -1.28 -6.11
N VAL A 43 0.12 -0.32 -6.42
CA VAL A 43 1.53 -0.57 -6.70
C VAL A 43 2.36 0.23 -5.71
N ASN A 44 3.30 -0.42 -5.04
CA ASN A 44 4.31 0.25 -4.23
C ASN A 44 5.72 -0.18 -4.64
N PHE A 45 6.65 0.74 -4.40
CA PHE A 45 8.08 0.45 -4.49
C PHE A 45 8.54 -0.27 -3.22
N GLY A 46 9.50 -1.17 -3.37
CA GLY A 46 10.24 -1.77 -2.27
C GLY A 46 11.67 -1.25 -2.21
N ASP A 47 12.46 -1.80 -1.31
CA ASP A 47 13.78 -1.29 -0.92
C ASP A 47 14.86 -1.44 -2.01
N VAL A 48 14.61 -2.23 -3.06
CA VAL A 48 15.54 -2.42 -4.20
C VAL A 48 15.42 -1.29 -5.24
N PHE A 49 14.48 -0.35 -5.06
CA PHE A 49 14.27 0.82 -5.92
C PHE A 49 14.81 2.11 -5.28
#